data_AF-A0A9P7N0C7-F1
#
_entry.id   AF-A0A9P7N0C7-F1
#
_cell.length_a   1.000
_cell.length_b   1.000
_cell.length_c   1.000
_cell.angle_alpha   90.00
_cell.angle_beta   90.00
_cell.angle_gamma   90.00
#
_symmetry.space_group_name_H-M   'P 1'
#
loop_
_entity.id
_entity.type
_entity.pdbx_description
1 polymer ?
#
loop_
_entity_poly.entity_id
_entity_poly.type
_entity_poly.pdbx_seq_one_letter_code
_entity_poly.pdbx_strand_id
1 'polypeptide(L)'
;MPSSDPHTYNFALQKYILLQEQHEELSSHLEQIRPRQSSVTSVSTRSSSTSSDSSPQARRHSRSGARSAGRARARCSGWDFAAADPLDTILDEDTLYDISTKEQHLSDVNESIKRALTELVNCDAVRSNDAMRMWAQTRLMETEKELRSGRRRRSTPGKE
;
A
#
# COMPACT_ATOMS: atom_id res chain seq x y z
N MET A 1 4.37 -15.89 37.55
CA MET A 1 4.60 -14.67 36.75
C MET A 1 5.48 -15.08 35.59
N PRO A 2 5.02 -15.05 34.33
CA PRO A 2 5.87 -15.46 33.23
C PRO A 2 6.88 -14.34 33.00
N SER A 3 8.12 -14.57 33.39
CA SER A 3 9.26 -13.77 32.97
C SER A 3 9.46 -14.03 31.48
N SER A 4 8.95 -13.15 30.63
CA SER A 4 9.17 -13.29 29.18
C SER A 4 10.67 -13.11 28.91
N ASP A 5 11.35 -14.21 28.62
CA ASP A 5 12.80 -14.25 28.48
C ASP A 5 13.28 -13.29 27.37
N PRO A 6 14.39 -12.54 27.59
CA PRO A 6 15.03 -11.73 26.56
C PRO A 6 15.37 -12.54 25.30
N HIS A 7 15.49 -13.87 25.44
CA HIS A 7 15.65 -14.81 24.33
C HIS A 7 14.46 -14.82 23.37
N THR A 8 13.21 -14.77 23.89
CA THR A 8 12.00 -14.74 23.05
C THR A 8 11.90 -13.45 22.25
N TYR A 9 12.25 -12.32 22.88
CA TYR A 9 12.32 -11.02 22.20
C TYR A 9 13.33 -11.04 21.06
N ASN A 10 14.57 -11.48 21.34
CA ASN A 10 15.64 -11.52 20.33
C ASN A 10 15.28 -12.46 19.18
N PHE A 11 14.71 -13.63 19.49
CA PHE A 11 14.28 -14.59 18.50
C PHE A 11 13.15 -14.03 17.61
N ALA A 12 12.12 -13.43 18.20
CA ALA A 12 11.01 -12.83 17.46
C ALA A 12 11.48 -11.66 16.58
N LEU A 13 12.37 -10.81 17.09
CA LEU A 13 12.95 -9.70 16.33
C LEU A 13 13.81 -10.18 15.17
N GLN A 14 14.69 -11.16 15.40
CA GLN A 14 15.53 -11.75 14.35
C GLN A 14 14.67 -12.41 13.26
N LYS A 15 13.65 -13.15 13.66
CA LYS A 15 12.67 -13.74 12.74
C LYS A 15 11.95 -12.67 11.92
N TYR A 16 11.53 -11.57 12.54
CA TYR A 16 10.94 -10.44 11.84
C TYR A 16 11.89 -9.85 10.78
N ILE A 17 13.16 -9.61 11.12
CA ILE A 17 14.15 -9.06 10.18
C ILE A 17 14.32 -9.97 8.96
N LEU A 18 14.47 -11.28 9.17
CA LEU A 18 14.61 -12.25 8.08
C LEU A 18 13.37 -12.29 7.18
N LEU A 19 12.18 -12.31 7.78
CA LEU A 19 10.94 -12.33 7.02
C LEU A 19 10.71 -11.03 6.24
N GLN A 20 11.16 -9.90 6.78
CA GLN A 20 11.09 -8.60 6.11
C GLN A 20 11.98 -8.57 4.87
N GLU A 21 13.19 -9.13 4.95
CA GLU A 21 14.09 -9.29 3.79
C GLU A 21 13.44 -10.14 2.70
N GLN A 22 12.87 -11.31 3.08
CA GLN A 22 12.14 -12.17 2.14
C GLN A 22 10.94 -11.45 1.51
N HIS A 23 10.20 -10.66 2.29
CA HIS A 23 9.07 -9.89 1.79
C HIS A 23 9.52 -8.84 0.75
N GLU A 24 10.63 -8.14 1.01
CA GLU A 24 11.19 -7.15 0.09
C GLU A 24 11.67 -7.78 -1.22
N GLU A 25 12.33 -8.94 -1.15
CA GLU A 25 12.73 -9.70 -2.32
C GLU A 25 11.53 -10.11 -3.17
N LEU A 26 10.52 -10.74 -2.57
CA LEU A 26 9.30 -11.17 -3.27
C LEU A 26 8.53 -9.99 -3.87
N SER A 27 8.44 -8.88 -3.13
CA SER A 27 7.78 -7.66 -3.60
C SER A 27 8.51 -7.06 -4.81
N SER A 28 9.84 -6.94 -4.73
CA SER A 28 10.66 -6.42 -5.83
C SER A 28 10.55 -7.29 -7.07
N HIS A 29 10.57 -8.62 -6.89
CA HIS A 29 10.41 -9.57 -7.99
C HIS A 29 9.02 -9.44 -8.63
N LEU A 30 7.95 -9.35 -7.83
CA LEU A 30 6.60 -9.11 -8.33
C LEU A 30 6.48 -7.79 -9.10
N GLU A 31 7.15 -6.73 -8.67
CA GLU A 31 7.21 -5.46 -9.40
C GLU A 31 7.94 -5.56 -10.75
N GLN A 32 8.91 -6.46 -10.86
CA GLN A 32 9.65 -6.70 -12.11
C GLN A 32 8.85 -7.54 -13.12
N ILE A 33 8.12 -8.56 -12.65
CA ILE A 33 7.33 -9.45 -13.53
C ILE A 33 5.99 -8.82 -13.88
N ARG A 34 5.38 -8.02 -12.99
CA ARG A 34 4.13 -7.35 -13.31
C ARG A 34 4.38 -6.46 -14.52
N PRO A 35 3.56 -6.55 -15.58
CA PRO A 35 3.79 -5.77 -16.79
C PRO A 35 3.81 -4.30 -16.37
N ARG A 36 4.98 -3.67 -16.52
CA ARG A 36 5.14 -2.24 -16.28
C ARG A 36 4.12 -1.58 -17.18
N GLN A 37 3.06 -1.01 -16.59
CA GLN A 37 2.42 0.13 -17.20
C GLN A 37 3.55 1.11 -17.43
N SER A 38 3.99 1.24 -18.68
CA SER A 38 5.16 2.02 -19.02
C SER A 38 4.92 3.44 -18.51
N SER A 39 5.54 3.78 -17.39
CA SER A 39 5.67 5.15 -16.94
C SER A 39 6.37 5.89 -18.08
N VAL A 40 5.60 6.60 -18.87
CA VAL A 40 6.12 7.60 -19.79
C VAL A 40 6.86 8.61 -18.93
N THR A 41 8.18 8.46 -18.85
CA THR A 41 9.10 9.49 -18.41
C THR A 41 8.97 10.67 -19.37
N SER A 42 8.03 11.56 -19.10
CA SER A 42 8.04 12.89 -19.70
C SER A 42 9.06 13.73 -18.93
N VAL A 43 10.17 13.93 -19.63
CA VAL A 43 11.31 14.78 -19.31
C VAL A 43 10.92 16.11 -18.66
N SER A 44 11.69 16.49 -17.63
CA SER A 44 11.66 17.83 -17.06
C SER A 44 12.06 18.88 -18.11
N THR A 45 11.17 19.83 -18.39
CA THR A 45 11.56 21.16 -18.86
C THR A 45 11.57 22.11 -17.67
N ARG A 46 12.79 22.46 -17.26
CA ARG A 46 13.08 23.58 -16.38
C ARG A 46 12.60 24.86 -17.07
N SER A 47 11.83 25.68 -16.36
CA SER A 47 11.72 27.11 -16.65
C SER A 47 11.43 27.85 -15.35
N SER A 48 12.45 28.55 -14.89
CA SER A 48 12.38 29.60 -13.88
C SER A 48 11.61 30.78 -14.43
N SER A 49 10.71 31.38 -13.65
CA SER A 49 10.42 32.81 -13.72
C SER A 49 9.83 33.30 -12.41
N THR A 50 10.49 34.32 -11.88
CA THR A 50 10.15 35.20 -10.77
C THR A 50 8.96 36.09 -11.13
N SER A 51 8.00 36.25 -10.22
CA SER A 51 7.37 37.55 -9.95
C SER A 51 6.45 37.50 -8.73
N SER A 52 6.62 38.53 -7.91
CA SER A 52 5.83 38.96 -6.76
C SER A 52 4.36 39.19 -7.12
N ASP A 53 3.44 39.03 -6.16
CA ASP A 53 2.61 40.13 -5.63
C ASP A 53 1.61 39.66 -4.54
N SER A 54 1.66 40.37 -3.41
CA SER A 54 0.62 40.83 -2.48
C SER A 54 -0.63 39.99 -2.07
N SER A 55 -0.75 39.88 -0.74
CA SER A 55 -1.97 39.96 0.11
C SER A 55 -2.97 38.79 0.21
N PRO A 56 -3.23 38.31 1.45
CA PRO A 56 -4.54 37.78 1.82
C PRO A 56 -5.13 38.56 3.01
N GLN A 57 -6.16 39.36 2.75
CA GLN A 57 -6.99 39.95 3.80
C GLN A 57 -8.08 38.94 4.18
N ALA A 58 -7.87 38.22 5.29
CA ALA A 58 -8.82 37.27 5.85
C ALA A 58 -9.66 37.92 6.95
N ARG A 59 -10.92 38.29 6.67
CA ARG A 59 -12.02 38.56 7.63
C ARG A 59 -13.34 38.50 6.85
N ARG A 60 -14.49 37.96 7.28
CA ARG A 60 -14.96 37.10 8.37
C ARG A 60 -16.50 36.97 8.15
N HIS A 61 -17.08 35.82 8.49
CA HIS A 61 -18.45 35.61 9.02
C HIS A 61 -19.70 35.43 8.12
N SER A 62 -20.35 34.28 8.38
CA SER A 62 -21.80 34.07 8.65
C SER A 62 -22.81 33.75 7.54
N ARG A 63 -23.34 32.51 7.68
CA ARG A 63 -24.76 32.11 7.73
C ARG A 63 -25.72 32.63 6.64
N SER A 64 -26.25 31.70 5.85
CA SER A 64 -27.67 31.30 5.77
C SER A 64 -28.02 30.82 4.36
N GLY A 65 -28.97 29.90 4.30
CA GLY A 65 -29.21 29.04 3.15
C GLY A 65 -29.88 29.70 1.96
N ALA A 66 -29.74 29.04 0.82
CA ALA A 66 -30.65 29.17 -0.32
C ALA A 66 -30.63 27.85 -1.10
N ARG A 67 -31.76 27.13 -1.04
CA ARG A 67 -32.11 26.09 -2.01
C ARG A 67 -32.51 26.81 -3.30
N SER A 68 -31.89 26.49 -4.44
CA SER A 68 -32.54 26.53 -5.77
C SER A 68 -31.55 26.23 -6.90
N ALA A 69 -31.92 25.23 -7.69
CA ALA A 69 -31.70 25.09 -9.13
C ALA A 69 -30.28 25.14 -9.70
N GLY A 70 -29.76 23.94 -10.01
CA GLY A 70 -28.79 23.73 -11.08
C GLY A 70 -29.07 22.39 -11.75
N ARG A 71 -29.80 22.40 -12.87
CA ARG A 71 -29.87 21.25 -13.79
C ARG A 71 -28.47 21.01 -14.38
N ALA A 72 -27.64 20.26 -13.67
CA ALA A 72 -26.43 19.68 -14.25
C ALA A 72 -26.84 18.38 -14.95
N ARG A 73 -26.87 18.43 -16.30
CA ARG A 73 -26.87 17.21 -17.11
C ARG A 73 -25.73 16.33 -16.61
N ALA A 74 -26.05 15.13 -16.15
CA ALA A 74 -25.06 14.11 -15.85
C ALA A 74 -24.21 13.92 -17.12
N ARG A 75 -22.95 14.35 -17.06
CA ARG A 75 -21.93 13.87 -17.97
C ARG A 75 -21.67 12.42 -17.57
N CYS A 76 -22.46 11.50 -18.09
CA CYS A 76 -21.99 10.13 -18.25
C CYS A 76 -21.02 10.16 -19.44
N SER A 77 -19.82 10.69 -19.24
CA SER A 77 -18.64 10.12 -19.88
C SER A 77 -18.53 8.73 -19.25
N GLY A 78 -19.11 7.70 -19.86
CA GLY A 78 -18.61 7.24 -21.15
C GLY A 78 -17.20 6.80 -20.84
N TRP A 79 -17.06 5.54 -20.42
CA TRP A 79 -15.75 4.94 -20.23
C TRP A 79 -15.10 4.94 -21.62
N ASP A 80 -14.37 6.02 -21.91
CA ASP A 80 -13.61 6.20 -23.12
C ASP A 80 -12.43 5.22 -23.07
N PHE A 81 -12.74 3.94 -23.27
CA PHE A 81 -11.82 2.93 -23.78
C PHE A 81 -11.57 3.25 -25.26
N ALA A 82 -10.93 4.38 -25.53
CA ALA A 82 -10.51 4.74 -26.87
C ALA A 82 -9.33 5.72 -26.79
N ALA A 83 -8.13 5.17 -26.53
CA ALA A 83 -6.86 5.57 -27.16
C ALA A 83 -5.67 5.10 -26.32
N ALA A 84 -5.37 3.81 -26.36
CA ALA A 84 -4.02 3.25 -26.30
C ALA A 84 -4.19 1.74 -26.42
N ASP A 85 -4.18 1.23 -27.65
CA ASP A 85 -3.69 -0.12 -27.87
C ASP A 85 -2.17 -0.01 -28.02
N PRO A 86 -1.39 -0.54 -27.07
CA PRO A 86 -0.04 -0.95 -27.38
C PRO A 86 0.03 -2.46 -27.23
N LEU A 87 -0.79 -3.23 -27.97
CA LEU A 87 -0.83 -4.69 -27.89
C LEU A 87 -0.98 -5.13 -26.43
N ASP A 88 -2.23 -5.37 -25.99
CA ASP A 88 -2.48 -6.21 -24.82
C ASP A 88 -1.63 -7.48 -24.98
N THR A 89 -0.45 -7.47 -24.37
CA THR A 89 0.56 -8.47 -24.62
C THR A 89 0.04 -9.58 -23.75
N ILE A 90 -0.78 -10.45 -24.36
CA ILE A 90 -1.43 -11.59 -23.72
C ILE A 90 -0.33 -12.23 -22.88
N LEU A 91 -0.40 -11.97 -21.59
CA LEU A 91 0.67 -12.31 -20.68
C LEU A 91 0.67 -13.84 -20.65
N ASP A 92 1.82 -14.43 -20.93
CA ASP A 92 1.92 -15.88 -21.04
C ASP A 92 1.31 -16.53 -19.79
N GLU A 93 0.49 -17.57 -19.97
CA GLU A 93 -0.26 -18.20 -18.88
C GLU A 93 0.70 -18.65 -17.77
N ASP A 94 1.89 -19.10 -18.15
CA ASP A 94 2.98 -19.45 -17.25
C ASP A 94 3.43 -18.25 -16.40
N THR A 95 3.51 -17.05 -16.99
CA THR A 95 3.89 -15.83 -16.25
C THR A 95 2.76 -15.34 -15.34
N LEU A 96 1.48 -15.50 -15.72
CA LEU A 96 0.34 -15.22 -14.83
C LEU A 96 0.32 -16.17 -13.63
N TYR A 97 0.58 -17.46 -13.86
CA TYR A 97 0.70 -18.46 -12.81
C TYR A 97 1.86 -18.14 -11.86
N ASP A 98 3.02 -17.75 -12.39
CA ASP A 98 4.18 -17.32 -11.60
C ASP A 98 3.89 -16.08 -10.74
N ILE A 99 3.14 -15.09 -11.26
CA ILE A 99 2.71 -13.93 -10.48
C ILE A 99 1.79 -14.39 -9.34
N SER A 100 0.80 -15.24 -9.64
CA SER A 100 -0.17 -15.74 -8.65
C SER A 100 0.49 -16.52 -7.52
N THR A 101 1.41 -17.43 -7.85
CA THR A 101 2.16 -18.22 -6.87
C THR A 101 3.03 -17.34 -5.98
N LYS A 102 3.72 -16.35 -6.56
CA LYS A 102 4.53 -15.38 -5.80
C LYS A 102 3.67 -14.45 -4.93
N GLU A 103 2.50 -14.03 -5.39
CA GLU A 103 1.55 -13.24 -4.58
C GLU A 103 0.97 -14.05 -3.42
N GLN A 104 0.76 -15.36 -3.60
CA GLN A 104 0.37 -16.26 -2.53
C GLN A 104 1.52 -16.41 -1.52
N HIS A 105 2.74 -16.66 -1.99
CA HIS A 105 3.91 -16.75 -1.12
C HIS A 105 4.13 -15.44 -0.33
N LEU A 106 3.98 -14.29 -0.96
CA LEU A 106 4.03 -12.98 -0.29
C LEU A 106 2.97 -12.85 0.81
N SER A 107 1.76 -13.38 0.57
CA SER A 107 0.70 -13.41 1.58
C SER A 107 1.09 -14.28 2.78
N ASP A 108 1.69 -15.45 2.55
CA ASP A 108 2.12 -16.38 3.61
C ASP A 108 3.29 -15.81 4.45
N VAL A 109 4.24 -15.14 3.80
CA VAL A 109 5.32 -14.40 4.48
C VAL A 109 4.74 -13.29 5.33
N ASN A 110 3.77 -12.52 4.81
CA ASN A 110 3.09 -11.48 5.57
C ASN A 110 2.31 -12.02 6.79
N GLU A 111 1.70 -13.19 6.70
CA GLU A 111 1.13 -13.85 7.89
C GLU A 111 2.21 -14.21 8.91
N SER A 112 3.38 -14.66 8.46
CA SER A 112 4.50 -14.99 9.34
C SER A 112 5.10 -13.76 10.01
N ILE A 113 5.21 -12.64 9.28
CA ILE A 113 5.60 -11.32 9.82
C ILE A 113 4.60 -10.90 10.89
N LYS A 114 3.30 -10.99 10.60
CA LYS A 114 2.23 -10.69 11.56
C LYS A 114 2.37 -11.52 12.84
N ARG A 115 2.63 -12.83 12.73
CA ARG A 115 2.87 -13.71 13.90
C ARG A 115 4.08 -13.23 14.70
N ALA A 116 5.21 -12.98 14.05
CA ALA A 116 6.44 -12.52 14.72
C ALA A 116 6.25 -11.16 15.44
N LEU A 117 5.56 -10.20 14.80
CA LEU A 117 5.24 -8.90 15.40
C LEU A 117 4.27 -9.04 16.58
N THR A 118 3.31 -9.97 16.49
CA THR A 118 2.36 -10.25 17.59
C THR A 118 3.10 -10.84 18.80
N GLU A 119 4.00 -11.80 18.56
CA GLU A 119 4.90 -12.34 19.60
C GLU A 119 5.76 -11.23 20.22
N LEU A 120 6.29 -10.32 19.38
CA LEU A 120 7.13 -9.21 19.81
C LEU A 120 6.37 -8.22 20.73
N VAL A 121 5.16 -7.81 20.38
CA VAL A 121 4.33 -6.92 21.20
C VAL A 121 3.89 -7.59 22.52
N ASN A 122 3.81 -8.92 22.54
CA ASN A 122 3.50 -9.69 23.74
C ASN A 122 4.70 -9.89 24.68
N CYS A 123 5.93 -9.61 24.24
CA CYS A 123 7.12 -9.71 25.08
C CYS A 123 7.18 -8.59 26.12
N ASP A 124 7.49 -8.91 27.38
CA ASP A 124 7.58 -7.92 28.45
C ASP A 124 8.58 -6.79 28.18
N ALA A 125 9.73 -7.09 27.55
CA ALA A 125 10.73 -6.09 27.17
C ALA A 125 10.16 -4.98 26.27
N VAL A 126 9.25 -5.33 25.37
CA VAL A 126 8.55 -4.39 24.47
C VAL A 126 7.40 -3.71 25.22
N ARG A 127 6.70 -4.43 26.10
CA ARG A 127 5.65 -3.85 26.94
C ARG A 127 6.19 -2.81 27.92
N SER A 128 7.45 -2.89 28.33
CA SER A 128 8.11 -1.88 29.15
C SER A 128 8.65 -0.68 28.37
N ASN A 129 8.69 -0.75 27.03
CA ASN A 129 9.24 0.31 26.18
C ASN A 129 8.17 0.84 25.20
N ASP A 130 7.62 2.00 25.53
CA ASP A 130 6.54 2.63 24.77
C ASP A 130 6.90 2.90 23.30
N ALA A 131 8.14 3.30 23.03
CA ALA A 131 8.61 3.56 21.67
C ALA A 131 8.69 2.26 20.86
N MET A 132 9.25 1.20 21.45
CA MET A 132 9.35 -0.11 20.79
C MET A 132 7.97 -0.73 20.55
N ARG A 133 7.05 -0.59 21.52
CA ARG A 133 5.67 -1.04 21.37
C ARG A 133 4.95 -0.29 20.25
N MET A 134 5.08 1.03 20.20
CA MET A 134 4.47 1.84 19.14
C MET A 134 5.01 1.48 17.77
N TRP A 135 6.32 1.27 17.64
CA TRP A 135 6.96 0.81 16.41
C TRP A 135 6.41 -0.55 15.96
N ALA A 136 6.39 -1.55 16.85
CA ALA A 136 5.92 -2.88 16.53
C ALA A 136 4.42 -2.90 16.18
N GLN A 137 3.59 -2.11 16.87
CA GLN A 137 2.17 -1.95 16.56
C GLN A 137 1.95 -1.24 15.22
N THR A 138 2.72 -0.19 14.91
CA THR A 138 2.64 0.50 13.61
C THR A 138 2.94 -0.48 12.49
N ARG A 139 4.03 -1.25 12.64
CA ARG A 139 4.43 -2.24 11.65
C ARG A 139 3.40 -3.35 11.48
N LEU A 140 2.79 -3.80 12.58
CA LEU A 140 1.71 -4.80 12.56
C LEU A 140 0.51 -4.29 11.74
N MET A 141 0.12 -3.03 11.92
CA MET A 141 -0.99 -2.43 11.17
C MET A 141 -0.67 -2.29 9.68
N GLU A 142 0.57 -1.97 9.33
CA GLU A 142 1.05 -1.94 7.94
C GLU A 142 0.93 -3.32 7.29
N THR A 143 1.48 -4.37 7.92
CA THR A 143 1.39 -5.75 7.43
C THR A 143 -0.06 -6.21 7.27
N GLU A 144 -0.94 -5.86 8.21
CA GLU A 144 -2.36 -6.19 8.09
C GLU A 144 -3.06 -5.46 6.95
N LYS A 145 -2.67 -4.21 6.66
CA LYS A 145 -3.20 -3.44 5.53
C LYS A 145 -2.79 -4.07 4.20
N GLU A 146 -1.57 -4.58 4.09
CA GLU A 146 -1.09 -5.29 2.91
C GLU A 146 -1.86 -6.59 2.67
N LEU A 147 -2.04 -7.42 3.72
CA LEU A 147 -2.86 -8.64 3.65
C LEU A 147 -4.30 -8.37 3.20
N ARG A 148 -4.91 -7.27 3.69
CA ARG A 148 -6.26 -6.84 3.26
C ARG A 148 -6.29 -6.39 1.80
N SER A 149 -5.24 -5.72 1.34
CA SER A 149 -5.14 -5.21 -0.03
C SER A 149 -4.95 -6.34 -1.05
N GLY A 150 -4.13 -7.34 -0.72
CA GLY A 150 -3.95 -8.55 -1.53
C GLY A 150 -5.24 -9.35 -1.68
N ARG A 151 -6.02 -9.51 -0.59
CA ARG A 151 -7.31 -10.21 -0.64
C ARG A 151 -8.32 -9.55 -1.58
N ARG A 152 -8.37 -8.21 -1.61
CA ARG A 152 -9.28 -7.44 -2.49
C ARG A 152 -8.93 -7.59 -3.97
N ARG A 153 -7.64 -7.68 -4.31
CA ARG A 153 -7.18 -7.90 -5.68
C ARG A 153 -7.58 -9.28 -6.20
N ARG A 154 -7.60 -10.30 -5.34
CA ARG A 154 -8.00 -11.68 -5.68
C ARG A 154 -9.51 -11.92 -5.68
N SER A 155 -10.31 -10.98 -5.20
CA SER A 155 -11.76 -11.16 -5.03
C SER A 155 -12.61 -10.53 -6.14
N THR A 156 -12.12 -10.38 -7.37
CA THR A 156 -12.98 -10.06 -8.51
C THR A 156 -13.65 -11.34 -9.01
N PRO A 157 -14.95 -11.57 -8.78
CA PRO A 157 -15.65 -12.65 -9.44
C PRO A 157 -15.73 -12.32 -10.93
N GLY A 158 -15.13 -13.17 -11.76
CA GLY A 158 -15.49 -13.25 -13.18
C GLY A 158 -17.00 -13.45 -13.25
N LYS A 159 -17.70 -12.54 -13.94
CA LYS A 159 -19.10 -12.76 -14.27
C LYS A 159 -19.15 -13.85 -15.34
N GLU A 160 -19.79 -14.96 -15.00
CA GLU A 160 -20.35 -15.93 -15.94
C GLU A 160 -21.34 -15.28 -16.91
#